data_AF-A0A9D8Y958-F1
#
_entry.id   AF-A0A9D8Y958-F1
#
_cell.length_a   1.000
_cell.length_b   1.000
_cell.length_c   1.000
_cell.angle_alpha   90.00
_cell.angle_beta   90.00
_cell.angle_gamma   90.00
#
_symmetry.space_group_name_H-M   'P 1'
#
loop_
_entity.id
_entity.type
_entity.pdbx_description
1 polymer ?
#
loop_
_entity_poly.entity_id
_entity_poly.type
_entity_poly.pdbx_seq_one_letter_code
_entity_poly.pdbx_strand_id
1 'polypeptide(L)'
;MKTRVNSIVGIPGKATALFGALAIIIASCTQVESPFSVQEPDVKSFEDLNINVKYAESYDQTEMTFSRQWPEGITAGFSKVSSDGGELLVDYEKTKHVLAFDEDGYMSMATEFIEGDGEINMPESIYHSLKGDMPANGSDYDPVVRTVLENGALRYFSKSGKLVFEQSLNKDEYWINPEDLDALNNDPDSIDTNQSIKGNLKKLELSGLSFNRIGEYHVGYEREATQEDAELGIAKHQYLMDLRNGNINIYASVLPDGNYYSITKSRFANVNGSSVLTSEEYLHFGEINNSWDVVTRRKMTRQNIQIIKN
;
A
#
# COMPACT_ATOMS: atom_id res chain seq x y z
N MET A 1 -22.33 -14.60 65.37
CA MET A 1 -23.29 -14.22 64.30
C MET A 1 -22.86 -14.96 63.02
N LYS A 2 -23.63 -15.77 62.29
CA LYS A 2 -25.11 -15.92 62.14
C LYS A 2 -25.82 -14.60 61.80
N THR A 3 -26.62 -14.41 60.73
CA THR A 3 -27.00 -15.16 59.48
C THR A 3 -27.87 -14.19 58.65
N ARG A 4 -28.16 -14.28 57.34
CA ARG A 4 -27.98 -15.28 56.26
C ARG A 4 -27.10 -14.66 55.12
N VAL A 5 -26.94 -15.08 53.85
CA VAL A 5 -27.52 -16.05 52.87
C VAL A 5 -28.89 -15.72 52.21
N ASN A 6 -28.90 -15.47 50.89
CA ASN A 6 -30.04 -15.69 49.97
C ASN A 6 -29.55 -15.83 48.51
N SER A 7 -30.24 -16.62 47.68
CA SER A 7 -29.74 -17.07 46.36
C SER A 7 -30.86 -17.36 45.34
N ILE A 8 -30.77 -16.79 44.15
CA ILE A 8 -31.59 -17.04 42.93
C ILE A 8 -30.64 -16.76 41.75
N VAL A 9 -30.24 -17.64 40.83
CA VAL A 9 -30.87 -18.80 40.13
C VAL A 9 -31.94 -18.41 39.11
N GLY A 10 -31.49 -18.00 37.92
CA GLY A 10 -31.89 -18.57 36.62
C GLY A 10 -33.32 -18.35 36.09
N ILE A 11 -33.65 -18.62 34.81
CA ILE A 11 -32.82 -19.00 33.64
C ILE A 11 -33.27 -18.14 32.40
N PRO A 12 -33.43 -18.59 31.13
CA PRO A 12 -32.73 -17.98 30.01
C PRO A 12 -33.54 -17.00 29.13
N GLY A 13 -32.80 -16.24 28.32
CA GLY A 13 -33.05 -16.25 26.88
C GLY A 13 -33.59 -14.97 26.24
N LYS A 14 -32.76 -14.39 25.35
CA LYS A 14 -33.08 -14.27 23.92
C LYS A 14 -31.81 -13.99 23.13
N ALA A 15 -31.61 -14.71 22.03
CA ALA A 15 -30.61 -14.34 21.04
C ALA A 15 -31.15 -13.17 20.22
N THR A 16 -30.47 -12.03 20.26
CA THR A 16 -30.72 -10.91 19.34
C THR A 16 -29.59 -10.90 18.33
N ALA A 17 -29.79 -11.57 17.19
CA ALA A 17 -28.86 -11.52 16.08
C ALA A 17 -28.87 -10.12 15.47
N LEU A 18 -27.92 -9.29 15.87
CA LEU A 18 -27.76 -7.95 15.31
C LEU A 18 -27.07 -8.09 13.94
N PHE A 19 -27.88 -8.12 12.88
CA PHE A 19 -27.38 -8.06 11.50
C PHE A 19 -26.73 -6.68 11.28
N GLY A 20 -25.40 -6.63 11.41
CA GLY A 20 -24.59 -5.48 11.02
C GLY A 20 -24.65 -5.30 9.50
N ALA A 21 -25.61 -4.51 9.03
CA ALA A 21 -25.79 -4.24 7.62
C ALA A 21 -24.63 -3.39 7.07
N LEU A 22 -23.74 -4.02 6.30
CA LEU A 22 -22.57 -3.39 5.69
C LEU A 22 -23.00 -2.41 4.57
N ALA A 23 -23.38 -1.21 4.97
CA ALA A 23 -23.87 -0.16 4.07
C ALA A 23 -22.72 0.54 3.33
N ILE A 24 -22.17 -0.11 2.30
CA ILE A 24 -21.19 0.51 1.39
C ILE A 24 -21.90 1.57 0.54
N ILE A 25 -21.81 2.84 0.94
CA ILE A 25 -22.33 3.97 0.18
C ILE A 25 -21.38 4.25 -0.99
N ILE A 26 -21.76 3.83 -2.20
CA ILE A 26 -21.04 4.15 -3.43
C ILE A 26 -21.43 5.58 -3.86
N ALA A 27 -20.65 6.56 -3.41
CA ALA A 27 -20.80 7.96 -3.83
C ALA A 27 -20.21 8.15 -5.24
N SER A 28 -21.07 8.18 -6.25
CA SER A 28 -20.69 8.42 -7.64
C SER A 28 -20.47 9.91 -7.92
N CYS A 29 -19.23 10.39 -7.78
CA CYS A 29 -18.84 11.71 -8.29
C CYS A 29 -18.64 11.67 -9.81
N THR A 30 -19.31 12.57 -10.52
CA THR A 30 -19.16 12.77 -11.97
C THR A 30 -17.78 13.32 -12.32
N GLN A 31 -17.16 12.79 -13.37
CA GLN A 31 -15.92 13.34 -13.92
C GLN A 31 -16.13 14.77 -14.43
N VAL A 32 -15.19 15.65 -14.12
CA VAL A 32 -14.97 16.92 -14.84
C VAL A 32 -13.67 16.72 -15.61
N GLU A 33 -13.78 16.53 -16.92
CA GLU A 33 -12.61 16.39 -17.80
C GLU A 33 -11.95 17.76 -18.01
N SER A 34 -10.64 17.84 -17.73
CA SER A 34 -9.82 19.01 -18.03
C SER A 34 -8.77 18.61 -19.08
N PRO A 35 -8.63 19.34 -20.20
CA PRO A 35 -7.80 18.94 -21.33
C PRO A 35 -6.30 19.22 -21.09
N PHE A 36 -5.68 18.47 -20.18
CA PHE A 36 -4.22 18.45 -20.04
C PHE A 36 -3.59 17.51 -21.06
N SER A 37 -3.18 18.09 -22.19
CA SER A 37 -2.30 17.44 -23.17
C SER A 37 -0.88 17.33 -22.61
N VAL A 38 -0.65 16.37 -21.71
CA VAL A 38 0.71 15.98 -21.30
C VAL A 38 1.41 15.38 -22.52
N GLN A 39 2.56 15.94 -22.91
CA GLN A 39 3.44 15.27 -23.88
C GLN A 39 4.05 14.06 -23.17
N GLU A 40 3.95 12.87 -23.77
CA GLU A 40 4.59 11.67 -23.26
C GLU A 40 6.11 11.92 -23.17
N PRO A 41 6.73 11.76 -21.98
CA PRO A 41 8.18 11.88 -21.84
C PRO A 41 8.85 10.71 -22.55
N ASP A 42 10.01 10.97 -23.16
CA ASP A 42 10.77 9.98 -23.93
C ASP A 42 11.23 8.84 -23.00
N VAL A 43 10.55 7.69 -23.07
CA VAL A 43 10.69 6.60 -22.09
C VAL A 43 12.04 5.91 -22.29
N LYS A 44 13.04 6.31 -21.51
CA LYS A 44 14.29 5.57 -21.39
C LYS A 44 14.01 4.14 -20.95
N SER A 45 14.32 3.22 -21.86
CA SER A 45 14.08 1.79 -21.77
C SER A 45 14.88 1.09 -20.67
N PHE A 46 14.62 -0.20 -20.49
CA PHE A 46 15.18 -1.14 -19.50
C PHE A 46 16.72 -1.38 -19.59
N GLU A 47 17.53 -0.43 -20.06
CA GLU A 47 18.98 -0.61 -20.31
C GLU A 47 19.83 -0.80 -19.03
N ASP A 48 19.22 -0.71 -17.85
CA ASP A 48 19.88 -0.65 -16.54
C ASP A 48 19.93 -1.98 -15.74
N LEU A 49 19.31 -3.07 -16.24
CA LEU A 49 19.40 -4.40 -15.63
C LEU A 49 19.86 -5.46 -16.65
N ASN A 50 20.68 -6.40 -16.18
CA ASN A 50 21.37 -7.36 -17.04
C ASN A 50 20.39 -8.39 -17.66
N ILE A 51 20.58 -8.73 -18.93
CA ILE A 51 19.51 -9.19 -19.84
C ILE A 51 19.28 -10.73 -19.76
N ASN A 52 19.28 -11.31 -18.56
CA ASN A 52 18.91 -12.72 -18.33
C ASN A 52 17.69 -12.84 -17.40
N VAL A 53 16.64 -12.09 -17.73
CA VAL A 53 15.44 -11.88 -16.91
C VAL A 53 14.37 -12.92 -17.22
N LYS A 54 13.91 -13.67 -16.21
CA LYS A 54 12.78 -14.61 -16.31
C LYS A 54 11.42 -13.92 -16.04
N TYR A 55 11.43 -12.97 -15.10
CA TYR A 55 10.29 -12.11 -14.79
C TYR A 55 10.80 -10.69 -14.50
N ALA A 56 10.11 -9.66 -14.99
CA ALA A 56 10.27 -8.30 -14.47
C ALA A 56 8.97 -7.51 -14.43
N GLU A 57 8.88 -6.60 -13.46
CA GLU A 57 7.86 -5.57 -13.28
C GLU A 57 8.55 -4.20 -13.19
N SER A 58 8.08 -3.21 -13.95
CA SER A 58 8.47 -1.81 -13.75
C SER A 58 7.26 -0.89 -13.79
N TYR A 59 7.32 0.21 -13.04
CA TYR A 59 6.27 1.22 -13.02
C TYR A 59 6.80 2.56 -12.51
N ASP A 60 6.14 3.63 -12.93
CA ASP A 60 6.27 4.94 -12.30
C ASP A 60 5.25 5.01 -11.16
N GLN A 61 5.71 5.20 -9.93
CA GLN A 61 4.88 5.37 -8.75
C GLN A 61 4.78 6.86 -8.39
N THR A 62 3.66 7.25 -7.80
CA THR A 62 3.51 8.54 -7.11
C THR A 62 2.85 8.27 -5.77
N GLU A 63 3.51 8.62 -4.67
CA GLU A 63 2.97 8.55 -3.32
C GLU A 63 2.75 9.97 -2.77
N MET A 64 1.66 10.16 -2.04
CA MET A 64 1.25 11.42 -1.42
C MET A 64 0.69 11.13 -0.03
N THR A 65 1.31 11.65 1.03
CA THR A 65 0.73 11.62 2.38
C THR A 65 0.18 12.98 2.75
N PHE A 66 -1.11 12.98 3.11
CA PHE A 66 -1.82 14.13 3.64
C PHE A 66 -2.12 13.92 5.14
N SER A 67 -2.03 14.97 5.94
CA SER A 67 -2.36 14.95 7.37
C SER A 67 -3.23 16.15 7.78
N ARG A 68 -4.14 15.96 8.74
CA ARG A 68 -4.88 17.07 9.39
C ARG A 68 -4.19 17.59 10.66
N GLN A 69 -3.22 16.83 11.16
CA GLN A 69 -2.37 17.19 12.30
C GLN A 69 -0.98 17.63 11.77
N TRP A 70 -0.44 18.72 12.31
CA TRP A 70 0.94 19.11 12.03
C TRP A 70 1.93 18.14 12.70
N PRO A 71 3.09 17.83 12.10
CA PRO A 71 4.12 17.00 12.73
C PRO A 71 4.52 17.53 14.12
N GLU A 72 4.71 16.62 15.08
CA GLU A 72 4.84 16.96 16.50
C GLU A 72 5.94 18.01 16.77
N GLY A 73 7.09 17.88 16.10
CA GLY A 73 8.22 18.80 16.19
C GLY A 73 7.94 20.24 15.74
N ILE A 74 6.87 20.48 14.97
CA ILE A 74 6.39 21.83 14.58
C ILE A 74 5.33 22.33 15.57
N THR A 75 4.58 21.43 16.22
CA THR A 75 3.55 21.77 17.21
C THR A 75 4.07 22.02 18.62
N ALA A 76 5.36 21.80 18.89
CA ALA A 76 6.02 22.00 20.18
C ALA A 76 6.00 23.48 20.63
N GLY A 77 4.84 23.92 21.17
CA GLY A 77 4.54 25.30 21.57
C GLY A 77 3.30 25.90 20.90
N PHE A 78 2.70 25.26 19.90
CA PHE A 78 1.53 25.76 19.18
C PHE A 78 0.51 24.65 18.87
N SER A 79 -0.70 24.77 19.42
CA SER A 79 -1.84 23.90 19.12
C SER A 79 -2.43 24.19 17.73
N LYS A 80 -1.70 23.82 16.67
CA LYS A 80 -2.16 23.90 15.28
C LYS A 80 -2.80 22.57 14.87
N VAL A 81 -4.12 22.49 15.04
CA VAL A 81 -4.98 21.63 14.22
C VAL A 81 -5.34 22.42 12.97
N SER A 82 -5.54 21.76 11.82
CA SER A 82 -6.18 22.39 10.65
C SER A 82 -7.60 22.84 11.03
N SER A 83 -7.83 24.15 11.19
CA SER A 83 -9.09 24.70 11.73
C SER A 83 -10.28 24.52 10.79
N ASP A 84 -10.00 24.39 9.50
CA ASP A 84 -10.98 24.51 8.41
C ASP A 84 -11.22 23.15 7.71
N GLY A 85 -10.71 22.06 8.28
CA GLY A 85 -10.88 20.69 7.75
C GLY A 85 -10.01 20.34 6.55
N GLY A 86 -9.11 21.23 6.12
CA GLY A 86 -8.17 20.97 5.02
C GLY A 86 -7.10 19.93 5.38
N GLU A 87 -6.76 19.08 4.43
CA GLU A 87 -5.64 18.11 4.55
C GLU A 87 -4.34 18.81 4.09
N LEU A 88 -3.28 18.79 4.93
CA LEU A 88 -1.95 19.29 4.60
C LEU A 88 -1.18 18.21 3.85
N LEU A 89 -0.59 18.51 2.69
CA LEU A 89 0.42 17.63 2.10
C LEU A 89 1.66 17.66 3.00
N VAL A 90 2.03 16.51 3.56
CA VAL A 90 3.20 16.36 4.45
C VAL A 90 4.29 15.49 3.85
N ASP A 91 3.99 14.77 2.77
CA ASP A 91 4.92 13.88 2.07
C ASP A 91 4.51 13.73 0.59
N TYR A 92 5.49 13.63 -0.30
CA TYR A 92 5.31 13.39 -1.74
C TYR A 92 6.56 12.73 -2.30
N GLU A 93 6.39 11.58 -2.95
CA GLU A 93 7.45 10.91 -3.72
C GLU A 93 6.93 10.59 -5.12
N LYS A 94 7.81 10.69 -6.11
CA LYS A 94 7.53 10.18 -7.46
C LYS A 94 8.77 9.50 -8.04
N THR A 95 8.66 8.19 -8.22
CA THR A 95 9.79 7.27 -8.36
C THR A 95 9.50 6.22 -9.43
N LYS A 96 10.50 5.92 -10.26
CA LYS A 96 10.49 4.81 -11.19
C LYS A 96 11.04 3.59 -10.46
N HIS A 97 10.28 2.52 -10.39
CA HIS A 97 10.73 1.26 -9.82
C HIS A 97 10.92 0.20 -10.92
N VAL A 98 11.90 -0.66 -10.70
CA VAL A 98 12.07 -1.90 -11.46
C VAL A 98 12.35 -3.03 -10.47
N LEU A 99 11.67 -4.16 -10.65
CA LEU A 99 11.90 -5.42 -9.95
C LEU A 99 12.07 -6.51 -11.01
N ALA A 100 13.13 -7.30 -10.93
CA ALA A 100 13.41 -8.39 -11.86
C ALA A 100 13.92 -9.62 -11.11
N PHE A 101 13.69 -10.80 -11.69
CA PHE A 101 14.30 -12.06 -11.27
C PHE A 101 14.97 -12.73 -12.48
N ASP A 102 16.16 -13.28 -12.26
CA ASP A 102 16.88 -14.06 -13.28
C ASP A 102 16.36 -15.51 -13.40
N GLU A 103 16.93 -16.27 -14.34
CA GLU A 103 16.58 -17.70 -14.55
C GLU A 103 16.85 -18.57 -13.32
N ASP A 104 17.87 -18.24 -12.52
CA ASP A 104 18.24 -18.95 -11.29
C ASP A 104 17.39 -18.52 -10.08
N GLY A 105 16.59 -17.45 -10.20
CA GLY A 105 15.65 -16.95 -9.19
C GLY A 105 16.19 -15.84 -8.29
N TYR A 106 17.35 -15.23 -8.59
CA TYR A 106 17.87 -14.10 -7.82
C TYR A 106 17.24 -12.78 -8.23
N MET A 107 16.92 -11.95 -7.24
CA MET A 107 16.29 -10.65 -7.44
C MET A 107 17.30 -9.57 -7.81
N SER A 108 16.92 -8.72 -8.76
CA SER A 108 17.49 -7.39 -8.98
C SER A 108 16.40 -6.33 -8.84
N MET A 109 16.72 -5.18 -8.27
CA MET A 109 15.78 -4.09 -8.04
C MET A 109 16.44 -2.74 -8.29
N ALA A 110 15.72 -1.80 -8.91
CA ALA A 110 16.11 -0.40 -9.00
C ALA A 110 14.98 0.51 -8.53
N THR A 111 15.32 1.67 -7.98
CA THR A 111 14.38 2.75 -7.69
C THR A 111 15.08 4.09 -7.94
N GLU A 112 14.44 4.97 -8.71
CA GLU A 112 15.01 6.24 -9.18
C GLU A 112 13.98 7.37 -9.06
N PHE A 113 14.36 8.52 -8.50
CA PHE A 113 13.48 9.68 -8.37
C PHE A 113 13.23 10.33 -9.74
N ILE A 114 11.96 10.33 -10.16
CA ILE A 114 11.48 11.04 -11.35
C ILE A 114 11.34 12.54 -11.04
N GLU A 115 11.00 12.86 -9.78
CA GLU A 115 10.72 14.22 -9.31
C GLU A 115 11.27 14.38 -7.89
N GLY A 116 11.95 15.49 -7.61
CA GLY A 116 12.60 15.71 -6.32
C GLY A 116 13.90 14.91 -6.12
N ASP A 117 14.08 14.45 -4.89
CA ASP A 117 15.09 13.51 -4.38
C ASP A 117 14.71 13.12 -2.94
N GLY A 118 15.48 12.25 -2.28
CA GLY A 118 15.15 11.71 -0.95
C GLY A 118 15.09 12.70 0.22
N GLU A 119 15.29 14.00 -0.02
CA GLU A 119 15.09 15.08 0.97
C GLU A 119 14.07 16.14 0.49
N ILE A 120 13.57 16.06 -0.76
CA ILE A 120 12.63 17.03 -1.36
C ILE A 120 11.27 16.35 -1.59
N ASN A 121 10.56 16.13 -0.49
CA ASN A 121 9.27 15.43 -0.47
C ASN A 121 8.09 16.35 -0.84
N MET A 122 8.16 17.02 -2.00
CA MET A 122 7.10 17.92 -2.50
C MET A 122 7.03 17.99 -4.04
N PRO A 123 5.85 18.26 -4.64
CA PRO A 123 5.70 18.43 -6.08
C PRO A 123 6.58 19.54 -6.66
N GLU A 124 7.10 19.33 -7.88
CA GLU A 124 8.03 20.25 -8.55
C GLU A 124 7.48 21.69 -8.63
N SER A 125 6.19 21.85 -8.89
CA SER A 125 5.51 23.15 -8.97
C SER A 125 5.48 23.90 -7.62
N ILE A 126 5.33 23.16 -6.52
CA ILE A 126 5.41 23.71 -5.15
C ILE A 126 6.87 24.01 -4.81
N TYR A 127 7.78 23.08 -5.05
CA TYR A 127 9.22 23.29 -4.88
C TYR A 127 9.71 24.54 -5.63
N HIS A 128 9.32 24.71 -6.89
CA HIS A 128 9.70 25.88 -7.68
C HIS A 128 9.15 27.21 -7.16
N SER A 129 8.04 27.19 -6.41
CA SER A 129 7.51 28.37 -5.73
C SER A 129 8.17 28.66 -4.37
N LEU A 130 8.65 27.64 -3.65
CA LEU A 130 9.16 27.76 -2.28
C LEU A 130 10.70 27.71 -2.16
N LYS A 131 11.43 27.24 -3.16
CA LYS A 131 12.91 27.04 -3.13
C LYS A 131 13.76 28.28 -2.81
N GLY A 132 13.17 29.48 -2.85
CA GLY A 132 13.83 30.73 -2.41
C GLY A 132 13.71 30.99 -0.91
N ASP A 133 12.71 30.42 -0.26
CA ASP A 133 12.39 30.57 1.17
C ASP A 133 12.78 29.31 1.99
N MET A 134 13.01 28.17 1.31
CA MET A 134 13.56 26.96 1.91
C MET A 134 15.01 27.16 2.41
N PRO A 135 15.47 26.39 3.41
CA PRO A 135 16.88 26.37 3.79
C PRO A 135 17.76 26.07 2.57
N ALA A 136 18.75 26.93 2.31
CA ALA A 136 19.66 26.75 1.19
C ALA A 136 20.63 25.59 1.48
N ASN A 137 20.49 24.49 0.74
CA ASN A 137 21.48 23.42 0.74
C ASN A 137 22.84 23.95 0.24
N GLY A 138 23.93 23.30 0.66
CA GLY A 138 25.28 23.68 0.26
C GLY A 138 25.48 23.64 -1.26
N SER A 139 26.39 24.46 -1.78
CA SER A 139 26.75 24.44 -3.22
C SER A 139 27.41 23.13 -3.68
N ASP A 140 27.75 22.26 -2.73
CA ASP A 140 28.32 20.93 -2.83
C ASP A 140 27.29 19.80 -2.58
N TYR A 141 26.01 20.14 -2.39
CA TYR A 141 24.92 19.17 -2.20
C TYR A 141 24.63 18.38 -3.48
N ASP A 142 24.83 17.06 -3.39
CA ASP A 142 24.64 16.09 -4.47
C ASP A 142 23.79 14.92 -3.92
N PRO A 143 22.44 15.03 -3.95
CA PRO A 143 21.55 14.14 -3.23
C PRO A 143 21.48 12.75 -3.85
N VAL A 144 21.13 11.75 -3.04
CA VAL A 144 20.82 10.40 -3.53
C VAL A 144 19.52 10.44 -4.33
N VAL A 145 19.57 10.01 -5.59
CA VAL A 145 18.40 9.96 -6.49
C VAL A 145 18.11 8.58 -7.03
N ARG A 146 19.03 7.61 -6.87
CA ARG A 146 18.86 6.25 -7.39
C ARG A 146 19.48 5.22 -6.46
N THR A 147 18.73 4.15 -6.21
CA THR A 147 19.15 2.97 -5.45
C THR A 147 19.05 1.74 -6.35
N VAL A 148 20.06 0.86 -6.32
CA VAL A 148 20.09 -0.40 -7.07
C VAL A 148 20.52 -1.54 -6.15
N LEU A 149 19.76 -2.63 -6.11
CA LEU A 149 20.16 -3.91 -5.54
C LEU A 149 20.35 -4.90 -6.69
N GLU A 150 21.55 -5.42 -6.85
CA GLU A 150 21.89 -6.44 -7.86
C GLU A 150 22.96 -7.37 -7.28
N ASN A 151 22.83 -8.68 -7.50
CA ASN A 151 23.83 -9.69 -7.11
C ASN A 151 24.27 -9.63 -5.62
N GLY A 152 23.38 -9.21 -4.71
CA GLY A 152 23.70 -9.04 -3.29
C GLY A 152 24.51 -7.78 -2.95
N ALA A 153 24.54 -6.78 -3.83
CA ALA A 153 25.11 -5.46 -3.55
C ALA A 153 24.04 -4.37 -3.68
N LEU A 154 23.77 -3.67 -2.58
CA LEU A 154 22.90 -2.50 -2.51
C LEU A 154 23.74 -1.23 -2.68
N ARG A 155 23.43 -0.44 -3.71
CA ARG A 155 24.19 0.74 -4.15
C ARG A 155 23.31 1.97 -4.16
N TYR A 156 23.84 3.09 -3.69
CA TYR A 156 23.18 4.39 -3.70
C TYR A 156 23.98 5.36 -4.56
N PHE A 157 23.31 5.97 -5.54
CA PHE A 157 23.89 6.89 -6.52
C PHE A 157 23.31 8.29 -6.34
N SER A 158 24.18 9.29 -6.39
CA SER A 158 23.79 10.69 -6.32
C SER A 158 23.33 11.25 -7.67
N LYS A 159 22.80 12.47 -7.67
CA LYS A 159 22.32 13.21 -8.84
C LYS A 159 23.40 13.44 -9.90
N SER A 160 24.67 13.47 -9.51
CA SER A 160 25.82 13.47 -10.43
C SER A 160 26.18 12.10 -11.03
N GLY A 161 25.49 11.03 -10.65
CA GLY A 161 25.76 9.64 -11.03
C GLY A 161 26.89 8.97 -10.22
N LYS A 162 27.41 9.64 -9.18
CA LYS A 162 28.48 9.12 -8.33
C LYS A 162 27.93 8.10 -7.33
N LEU A 163 28.64 6.99 -7.13
CA LEU A 163 28.38 6.07 -6.02
C LEU A 163 28.65 6.76 -4.68
N VAL A 164 27.62 6.88 -3.84
CA VAL A 164 27.66 7.47 -2.50
C VAL A 164 27.98 6.41 -1.46
N PHE A 165 27.31 5.26 -1.55
CA PHE A 165 27.41 4.16 -0.60
C PHE A 165 27.15 2.82 -1.30
N GLU A 166 27.86 1.77 -0.88
CA GLU A 166 27.60 0.37 -1.25
C GLU A 166 27.59 -0.48 0.02
N GLN A 167 26.61 -1.38 0.12
CA GLN A 167 26.50 -2.38 1.17
C GLN A 167 26.34 -3.76 0.53
N SER A 168 27.19 -4.71 0.92
CA SER A 168 26.97 -6.12 0.61
C SER A 168 25.89 -6.69 1.51
N LEU A 169 24.96 -7.42 0.90
CA LEU A 169 23.85 -8.14 1.51
C LEU A 169 23.97 -9.63 1.15
N ASN A 170 23.32 -10.48 1.93
CA ASN A 170 23.20 -11.89 1.57
C ASN A 170 22.22 -12.04 0.39
N LYS A 171 22.73 -12.35 -0.81
CA LYS A 171 21.87 -12.49 -2.00
C LYS A 171 20.81 -13.60 -1.87
N ASP A 172 21.04 -14.60 -1.02
CA ASP A 172 20.15 -15.74 -0.84
C ASP A 172 18.90 -15.36 -0.02
N GLU A 173 18.89 -14.20 0.66
CA GLU A 173 17.69 -13.58 1.25
C GLU A 173 16.80 -12.89 0.20
N TYR A 174 17.31 -12.74 -1.03
CA TYR A 174 16.64 -12.13 -2.18
C TYR A 174 16.49 -13.13 -3.33
N TRP A 175 16.27 -14.41 -2.98
CA TRP A 175 16.07 -15.51 -3.91
C TRP A 175 14.65 -16.08 -3.80
N ILE A 176 14.06 -16.45 -4.93
CA ILE A 176 12.78 -17.17 -5.04
C ILE A 176 13.00 -18.46 -5.84
N ASN A 177 12.23 -19.51 -5.56
CA ASN A 177 12.26 -20.75 -6.36
C ASN A 177 11.90 -20.44 -7.82
N PRO A 178 12.74 -20.77 -8.82
CA PRO A 178 12.42 -20.57 -10.22
C PRO A 178 11.09 -21.20 -10.68
N GLU A 179 10.63 -22.27 -10.03
CA GLU A 179 9.33 -22.89 -10.32
C GLU A 179 8.14 -22.00 -9.92
N ASP A 180 8.29 -21.15 -8.89
CA ASP A 180 7.27 -20.16 -8.50
C ASP A 180 7.20 -19.02 -9.53
N LEU A 181 8.31 -18.71 -10.21
CA LEU A 181 8.32 -17.78 -11.35
C LEU A 181 7.66 -18.41 -12.60
N ASP A 182 7.86 -19.71 -12.84
CA ASP A 182 7.11 -20.43 -13.88
C ASP A 182 5.60 -20.39 -13.60
N ALA A 183 5.18 -20.43 -12.34
CA ALA A 183 3.77 -20.26 -11.96
C ALA A 183 3.21 -18.85 -12.27
N LEU A 184 4.04 -17.81 -12.37
CA LEU A 184 3.65 -16.47 -12.86
C LEU A 184 3.61 -16.37 -14.40
N ASN A 185 4.40 -17.20 -15.09
CA ASN A 185 4.48 -17.26 -16.55
C ASN A 185 3.40 -18.18 -17.16
N ASN A 186 2.81 -19.09 -16.37
CA ASN A 186 1.60 -19.83 -16.76
C ASN A 186 0.40 -18.89 -16.96
N ASP A 187 -0.01 -18.71 -18.22
CA ASP A 187 -0.94 -17.68 -18.67
C ASP A 187 -2.29 -17.67 -17.92
N PRO A 188 -2.57 -16.64 -17.08
CA PRO A 188 -3.82 -16.53 -16.36
C PRO A 188 -4.99 -16.06 -17.23
N ASP A 189 -4.76 -15.53 -18.45
CA ASP A 189 -5.84 -15.23 -19.40
C ASP A 189 -6.43 -16.53 -19.98
N SER A 190 -5.75 -17.67 -19.81
CA SER A 190 -6.27 -19.02 -20.08
C SER A 190 -7.14 -19.60 -18.95
N ILE A 191 -7.10 -19.01 -17.74
CA ILE A 191 -7.82 -19.53 -16.57
C ILE A 191 -9.23 -18.95 -16.55
N ASP A 192 -10.23 -19.80 -16.84
CA ASP A 192 -11.65 -19.50 -16.66
C ASP A 192 -11.89 -18.76 -15.33
N THR A 193 -12.52 -17.59 -15.37
CA THR A 193 -12.81 -16.79 -14.17
C THR A 193 -13.57 -17.61 -13.12
N ASN A 194 -14.41 -18.57 -13.53
CA ASN A 194 -15.09 -19.47 -12.62
C ASN A 194 -14.14 -20.50 -11.97
N GLN A 195 -13.07 -20.90 -12.65
CA GLN A 195 -12.01 -21.74 -12.10
C GLN A 195 -11.16 -20.97 -11.08
N SER A 196 -10.79 -19.71 -11.34
CA SER A 196 -10.11 -18.85 -10.35
C SER A 196 -10.96 -18.65 -9.10
N ILE A 197 -12.25 -18.33 -9.27
CA ILE A 197 -13.21 -18.20 -8.16
C ILE A 197 -13.31 -19.48 -7.34
N LYS A 198 -13.45 -20.66 -7.98
CA LYS A 198 -13.48 -21.97 -7.29
C LYS A 198 -12.16 -22.26 -6.56
N GLY A 199 -11.02 -21.94 -7.18
CA GLY A 199 -9.69 -22.13 -6.60
C GLY A 199 -9.49 -21.28 -5.34
N ASN A 200 -9.83 -19.99 -5.41
CA ASN A 200 -9.66 -19.07 -4.28
C ASN A 200 -10.68 -19.33 -3.15
N LEU A 201 -11.93 -19.71 -3.47
CA LEU A 201 -12.87 -20.22 -2.46
C LEU A 201 -12.33 -21.47 -1.76
N LYS A 202 -11.79 -22.44 -2.51
CA LYS A 202 -11.18 -23.64 -1.92
C LYS A 202 -9.95 -23.34 -1.06
N LYS A 203 -9.11 -22.36 -1.43
CA LYS A 203 -8.00 -21.89 -0.57
C LYS A 203 -8.52 -21.35 0.77
N LEU A 204 -9.58 -20.53 0.73
CA LEU A 204 -10.23 -19.98 1.93
C LEU A 204 -10.85 -21.09 2.81
N GLU A 205 -11.60 -22.02 2.22
CA GLU A 205 -12.12 -23.21 2.92
C GLU A 205 -11.03 -24.03 3.61
N LEU A 206 -9.90 -24.28 2.92
CA LEU A 206 -8.76 -25.03 3.46
C LEU A 206 -7.97 -24.26 4.54
N SER A 207 -8.03 -22.93 4.56
CA SER A 207 -7.39 -22.10 5.58
C SER A 207 -8.09 -22.12 6.95
N GLY A 208 -9.32 -22.67 7.02
CA GLY A 208 -10.12 -22.69 8.24
C GLY A 208 -10.71 -21.33 8.67
N LEU A 209 -10.48 -20.26 7.89
CA LEU A 209 -11.07 -18.95 8.13
C LEU A 209 -12.59 -18.99 7.92
N SER A 210 -13.35 -18.37 8.83
CA SER A 210 -14.77 -18.13 8.63
C SER A 210 -14.97 -16.92 7.72
N PHE A 211 -15.65 -17.11 6.60
CA PHE A 211 -15.81 -16.08 5.57
C PHE A 211 -17.25 -16.00 5.05
N ASN A 212 -17.64 -14.83 4.54
CA ASN A 212 -18.94 -14.57 3.94
C ASN A 212 -18.78 -14.09 2.49
N ARG A 213 -19.60 -14.62 1.57
CA ARG A 213 -19.54 -14.22 0.16
C ARG A 213 -20.36 -12.95 -0.08
N ILE A 214 -19.76 -11.96 -0.73
CA ILE A 214 -20.33 -10.63 -0.97
C ILE A 214 -20.54 -10.47 -2.48
N GLY A 215 -21.76 -10.77 -2.93
CA GLY A 215 -22.10 -10.85 -4.36
C GLY A 215 -21.41 -12.03 -5.05
N GLU A 216 -21.14 -11.90 -6.36
CA GLU A 216 -20.51 -12.97 -7.13
C GLU A 216 -19.00 -13.04 -6.92
N TYR A 217 -18.32 -11.89 -6.91
CA TYR A 217 -16.87 -11.82 -7.06
C TYR A 217 -16.09 -11.53 -5.79
N HIS A 218 -16.72 -11.28 -4.64
CA HIS A 218 -15.99 -10.94 -3.42
C HIS A 218 -16.29 -11.87 -2.24
N VAL A 219 -15.35 -11.94 -1.31
CA VAL A 219 -15.52 -12.54 0.01
C VAL A 219 -15.01 -11.57 1.07
N GLY A 220 -15.82 -11.36 2.11
CA GLY A 220 -15.40 -10.70 3.34
C GLY A 220 -15.03 -11.74 4.41
N TYR A 221 -13.91 -11.53 5.12
CA TYR A 221 -13.54 -12.35 6.28
C TYR A 221 -12.84 -11.50 7.35
N GLU A 222 -12.75 -12.04 8.56
CA GLU A 222 -12.10 -11.40 9.70
C GLU A 222 -10.97 -12.27 10.26
N ARG A 223 -10.01 -11.66 10.95
CA ARG A 223 -8.99 -12.33 11.76
C ARG A 223 -8.82 -11.58 13.07
N GLU A 224 -8.63 -12.30 14.17
CA GLU A 224 -8.27 -11.70 15.46
C GLU A 224 -6.93 -10.96 15.35
N ALA A 225 -6.73 -9.94 16.18
CA ALA A 225 -5.45 -9.24 16.32
C ALA A 225 -4.32 -10.19 16.76
N THR A 226 -3.10 -9.93 16.28
CA THR A 226 -1.87 -10.51 16.85
C THR A 226 -1.51 -9.86 18.20
N GLN A 227 -0.46 -10.33 18.86
CA GLN A 227 0.04 -9.66 20.07
C GLN A 227 0.55 -8.23 19.75
N GLU A 228 1.23 -8.05 18.63
CA GLU A 228 1.77 -6.75 18.19
C GLU A 228 0.65 -5.76 17.84
N ASP A 229 -0.41 -6.24 17.17
CA ASP A 229 -1.64 -5.47 16.93
C ASP A 229 -2.31 -5.02 18.23
N ALA A 230 -2.32 -5.86 19.26
CA ALA A 230 -2.92 -5.55 20.55
C ALA A 230 -2.12 -4.48 21.33
N GLU A 231 -0.81 -4.34 21.09
CA GLU A 231 0.01 -3.23 21.61
C GLU A 231 -0.35 -1.89 20.95
N LEU A 232 -0.84 -1.93 19.70
CA LEU A 232 -1.47 -0.78 19.01
C LEU A 232 -2.96 -0.59 19.38
N GLY A 233 -3.50 -1.41 20.28
CA GLY A 233 -4.91 -1.36 20.71
C GLY A 233 -5.91 -1.90 19.69
N ILE A 234 -5.45 -2.58 18.63
CA ILE A 234 -6.31 -3.19 17.61
C ILE A 234 -6.93 -4.48 18.18
N ALA A 235 -8.23 -4.69 17.95
CA ALA A 235 -8.96 -5.89 18.36
C ALA A 235 -9.01 -6.96 17.27
N LYS A 236 -9.22 -6.55 16.01
CA LYS A 236 -9.32 -7.46 14.86
C LYS A 236 -9.04 -6.77 13.53
N HIS A 237 -8.83 -7.58 12.50
CA HIS A 237 -8.68 -7.17 11.11
C HIS A 237 -9.85 -7.66 10.25
N GLN A 238 -10.31 -6.82 9.32
CA GLN A 238 -11.31 -7.13 8.30
C GLN A 238 -10.67 -7.10 6.92
N TYR A 239 -11.07 -8.04 6.05
CA TYR A 239 -10.54 -8.21 4.71
C TYR A 239 -11.68 -8.35 3.70
N LEU A 240 -11.54 -7.73 2.53
CA LEU A 240 -12.38 -7.95 1.35
C LEU A 240 -11.50 -8.44 0.19
N MET A 241 -11.60 -9.74 -0.12
CA MET A 241 -10.90 -10.37 -1.24
C MET A 241 -11.76 -10.35 -2.51
N ASP A 242 -11.15 -10.08 -3.66
CA ASP A 242 -11.71 -10.39 -4.98
C ASP A 242 -11.35 -11.82 -5.37
N LEU A 243 -12.35 -12.67 -5.56
CA LEU A 243 -12.20 -14.09 -5.86
C LEU A 243 -11.62 -14.36 -7.25
N ARG A 244 -11.65 -13.37 -8.16
CA ARG A 244 -11.21 -13.52 -9.56
C ARG A 244 -9.69 -13.59 -9.68
N ASN A 245 -8.97 -12.78 -8.90
CA ASN A 245 -7.50 -12.77 -8.83
C ASN A 245 -6.95 -13.25 -7.48
N GLY A 246 -7.76 -13.25 -6.41
CA GLY A 246 -7.36 -13.60 -5.05
C GLY A 246 -6.80 -12.43 -4.23
N ASN A 247 -6.82 -11.21 -4.77
CA ASN A 247 -6.22 -10.04 -4.14
C ASN A 247 -7.14 -9.40 -3.10
N ILE A 248 -6.54 -8.77 -2.08
CA ILE A 248 -7.26 -8.02 -1.06
C ILE A 248 -7.51 -6.59 -1.56
N ASN A 249 -8.76 -6.27 -1.89
CA ASN A 249 -9.16 -4.94 -2.36
C ASN A 249 -9.43 -3.97 -1.19
N ILE A 250 -9.80 -4.48 -0.01
CA ILE A 250 -9.90 -3.68 1.22
C ILE A 250 -9.32 -4.48 2.40
N TYR A 251 -8.48 -3.83 3.19
CA TYR A 251 -8.02 -4.27 4.49
C TYR A 251 -8.37 -3.19 5.52
N ALA A 252 -8.75 -3.56 6.74
CA ALA A 252 -9.05 -2.60 7.79
C ALA A 252 -8.76 -3.16 9.18
N SER A 253 -8.08 -2.38 10.03
CA SER A 253 -7.84 -2.71 11.43
C SER A 253 -8.89 -2.02 12.31
N VAL A 254 -9.49 -2.75 13.26
CA VAL A 254 -10.67 -2.33 14.04
C VAL A 254 -10.37 -2.39 15.53
N LEU A 255 -10.76 -1.33 16.25
CA LEU A 255 -10.60 -1.14 17.69
C LEU A 255 -11.69 -1.89 18.50
N PRO A 256 -11.49 -2.12 19.82
CA PRO A 256 -12.45 -2.83 20.68
C PRO A 256 -13.86 -2.21 20.78
N ASP A 257 -14.01 -0.93 20.47
CA ASP A 257 -15.29 -0.20 20.46
C ASP A 257 -16.02 -0.29 19.10
N GLY A 258 -15.37 -0.86 18.07
CA GLY A 258 -15.87 -0.96 16.71
C GLY A 258 -15.43 0.18 15.77
N ASN A 259 -14.66 1.15 16.24
CA ASN A 259 -14.07 2.18 15.36
C ASN A 259 -12.93 1.59 14.52
N TYR A 260 -12.72 2.14 13.32
CA TYR A 260 -11.57 1.78 12.49
C TYR A 260 -10.31 2.49 13.00
N TYR A 261 -9.22 1.76 13.22
CA TYR A 261 -7.88 2.32 13.40
C TYR A 261 -7.27 2.73 12.05
N SER A 262 -7.47 1.88 11.03
CA SER A 262 -7.03 2.13 9.66
C SER A 262 -7.89 1.39 8.63
N ILE A 263 -7.89 1.89 7.39
CA ILE A 263 -8.47 1.24 6.21
C ILE A 263 -7.53 1.44 5.02
N THR A 264 -7.02 0.35 4.46
CA THR A 264 -6.35 0.32 3.15
C THR A 264 -7.34 -0.11 2.08
N LYS A 265 -7.39 0.62 0.95
CA LYS A 265 -8.14 0.25 -0.25
C LYS A 265 -7.19 0.11 -1.42
N SER A 266 -7.03 -1.09 -1.96
CA SER A 266 -6.06 -1.39 -3.02
C SER A 266 -6.81 -1.76 -4.31
N ARG A 267 -6.30 -1.34 -5.46
CA ARG A 267 -6.89 -1.60 -6.79
C ARG A 267 -5.88 -2.27 -7.70
N PHE A 268 -6.33 -3.29 -8.41
CA PHE A 268 -5.50 -4.09 -9.30
C PHE A 268 -6.01 -4.05 -10.74
N ALA A 269 -5.10 -4.17 -11.71
CA ALA A 269 -5.42 -4.39 -13.13
C ALA A 269 -4.68 -5.63 -13.62
N ASN A 270 -5.05 -6.13 -14.81
CA ASN A 270 -4.27 -7.15 -15.53
C ASN A 270 -3.30 -6.43 -16.48
N VAL A 271 -2.02 -6.77 -16.42
CA VAL A 271 -0.97 -6.36 -17.36
C VAL A 271 -0.17 -7.61 -17.75
N ASN A 272 -0.23 -8.02 -19.02
CA ASN A 272 0.36 -9.26 -19.54
C ASN A 272 0.03 -10.49 -18.66
N GLY A 273 -1.27 -10.64 -18.35
CA GLY A 273 -1.83 -11.64 -17.45
C GLY A 273 -1.67 -11.32 -15.96
N SER A 274 -0.57 -10.68 -15.55
CA SER A 274 -0.28 -10.42 -14.13
C SER A 274 -1.27 -9.44 -13.51
N SER A 275 -1.85 -9.80 -12.35
CA SER A 275 -2.72 -8.89 -11.60
C SER A 275 -1.88 -7.92 -10.74
N VAL A 276 -1.47 -6.81 -11.36
CA VAL A 276 -0.61 -5.78 -10.75
C VAL A 276 -1.40 -4.75 -9.95
N LEU A 277 -0.79 -4.21 -8.89
CA LEU A 277 -1.33 -3.09 -8.11
C LEU A 277 -1.24 -1.79 -8.94
N THR A 278 -2.33 -1.03 -9.03
CA THR A 278 -2.39 0.24 -9.79
C THR A 278 -2.64 1.46 -8.92
N SER A 279 -3.28 1.29 -7.77
CA SER A 279 -3.43 2.36 -6.77
C SER A 279 -3.79 1.83 -5.40
N GLU A 280 -3.43 2.58 -4.37
CA GLU A 280 -3.77 2.33 -2.98
C GLU A 280 -4.19 3.64 -2.29
N GLU A 281 -5.25 3.58 -1.46
CA GLU A 281 -5.61 4.64 -0.51
C GLU A 281 -5.59 4.06 0.90
N TYR A 282 -4.63 4.50 1.71
CA TYR A 282 -4.55 4.20 3.15
C TYR A 282 -5.12 5.37 3.95
N LEU A 283 -6.05 5.06 4.85
CA LEU A 283 -6.64 5.99 5.81
C LEU A 283 -6.27 5.53 7.21
N HIS A 284 -5.67 6.42 8.01
CA HIS A 284 -5.51 6.24 9.44
C HIS A 284 -6.45 7.20 10.17
N PHE A 285 -7.12 6.70 11.20
CA PHE A 285 -8.11 7.42 11.97
C PHE A 285 -7.63 7.67 13.40
N GLY A 286 -8.10 8.76 13.98
CA GLY A 286 -7.80 9.16 15.35
C GLY A 286 -8.79 10.21 15.85
N GLU A 287 -8.58 10.67 17.08
CA GLU A 287 -9.41 11.72 17.66
C GLU A 287 -9.01 13.10 17.15
N ILE A 288 -9.96 13.81 16.54
CA ILE A 288 -9.85 15.21 16.12
C ILE A 288 -11.03 15.97 16.74
N ASN A 289 -10.75 16.94 17.61
CA ASN A 289 -11.77 17.81 18.22
C ASN A 289 -12.94 17.06 18.92
N ASN A 290 -12.64 15.93 19.58
CA ASN A 290 -13.62 15.00 20.20
C ASN A 290 -14.51 14.22 19.20
N SER A 291 -14.05 14.04 17.96
CA SER A 291 -14.65 13.17 16.96
C SER A 291 -13.62 12.18 16.42
N TRP A 292 -14.03 10.95 16.12
CA TRP A 292 -13.20 9.97 15.41
C TRP A 292 -13.27 10.25 13.91
N ASP A 293 -12.14 10.57 13.27
CA ASP A 293 -12.06 10.92 11.83
C ASP A 293 -10.65 10.62 11.28
N VAL A 294 -10.47 10.74 9.97
CA VAL A 294 -9.18 10.53 9.29
C VAL A 294 -8.17 11.60 9.73
N VAL A 295 -7.11 11.17 10.43
CA VAL A 295 -5.97 12.01 10.82
C VAL A 295 -4.94 12.06 9.69
N THR A 296 -4.71 10.94 9.01
CA THR A 296 -3.71 10.80 7.95
C THR A 296 -4.28 10.00 6.79
N ARG A 297 -4.00 10.46 5.56
CA ARG A 297 -4.46 9.88 4.31
C ARG A 297 -3.28 9.76 3.35
N ARG A 298 -2.88 8.53 3.05
CA ARG A 298 -1.84 8.26 2.05
C ARG A 298 -2.48 7.74 0.77
N LYS A 299 -2.04 8.25 -0.38
CA LYS A 299 -2.45 7.78 -1.70
C LYS A 299 -1.20 7.37 -2.47
N MET A 300 -1.25 6.19 -3.07
CA MET A 300 -0.25 5.73 -4.01
C MET A 300 -0.95 5.42 -5.35
N THR A 301 -0.31 5.79 -6.46
CA THR A 301 -0.74 5.42 -7.83
C THR A 301 0.45 4.93 -8.64
N ARG A 302 0.28 3.85 -9.39
CA ARG A 302 1.25 3.34 -10.36
C ARG A 302 0.78 3.58 -11.79
N GLN A 303 1.73 3.96 -12.63
CA GLN A 303 1.55 4.33 -14.04
C GLN A 303 2.65 3.66 -14.86
N ASN A 304 2.51 3.66 -16.19
CA ASN A 304 3.50 3.11 -17.13
C ASN A 304 3.95 1.67 -16.79
N ILE A 305 3.04 0.86 -16.24
CA ILE A 305 3.34 -0.48 -15.73
C ILE A 305 3.69 -1.42 -16.89
N GLN A 306 4.86 -2.04 -16.83
CA GLN A 306 5.33 -3.04 -17.79
C GLN A 306 5.62 -4.35 -17.06
N ILE A 307 5.24 -5.47 -17.68
CA ILE A 307 5.47 -6.83 -17.18
C ILE A 307 6.14 -7.65 -18.27
N ILE A 308 7.32 -8.18 -17.97
CA ILE A 308 8.11 -9.05 -18.87
C ILE A 308 8.09 -10.45 -18.28
N LYS A 309 7.88 -11.45 -19.15
CA LYS A 309 7.81 -12.88 -18.84
C LYS A 309 8.48 -13.64 -19.98
N ASN A 310 9.47 -14.46 -19.66
CA ASN A 310 10.23 -15.26 -20.63
C ASN A 310 10.20 -16.76 -20.27
#